data_AF-A0A4Y2LY81-F1
#
_entry.id   AF-A0A4Y2LY81-F1
#
_cell.length_a   1.000
_cell.length_b   1.000
_cell.length_c   1.000
_cell.angle_alpha   90.00
_cell.angle_beta   90.00
_cell.angle_gamma   90.00
#
_symmetry.space_group_name_H-M   'P 1'
#
loop_
_entity.id
_entity.type
_entity.pdbx_description
1 polymer ?
#
loop_
_entity_poly.entity_id
_entity_poly.type
_entity_poly.pdbx_seq_one_letter_code
_entity_poly.pdbx_strand_id
1 'polypeptide(L)'
;MLKASISVDLTNYLRQTPLHLAVMLGNVEMVQLLLKCGSSVTLRDRNGNSAVHLAVKSSTNKDVLNLILSHPDTKAILNSLDHEGYSALHYAVFKNNKTAVWCLHTVGAQMNVIDGKSGRSPLLHAILNRNEEMVSLLLECGASADVSDYSGRTAFELALHASTKTIVRLLEGRLFASDLAGTRADDSSKASKKTTGRSKRSSKSKKNEDLRTN
;
A
#
# COMPACT_ATOMS: atom_id res chain seq x y z
N MET A 1 -1.89 -41.42 -8.78
CA MET A 1 -2.92 -40.63 -9.49
C MET A 1 -3.99 -40.22 -8.50
N LEU A 2 -3.95 -38.99 -7.97
CA LEU A 2 -5.05 -38.43 -7.18
C LEU A 2 -6.16 -38.00 -8.14
N LYS A 3 -7.00 -38.95 -8.54
CA LYS A 3 -8.16 -38.75 -9.42
C LYS A 3 -9.43 -38.96 -8.60
N ALA A 4 -9.58 -38.15 -7.57
CA ALA A 4 -10.86 -37.88 -6.92
C ALA A 4 -11.09 -36.39 -7.10
N SER A 5 -12.26 -36.00 -7.58
CA SER A 5 -12.71 -34.61 -7.75
C SER A 5 -12.93 -33.91 -6.40
N ILE A 6 -11.94 -33.99 -5.51
CA ILE A 6 -11.90 -33.28 -4.24
C ILE A 6 -11.50 -31.86 -4.60
N SER A 7 -12.43 -30.93 -4.43
CA SER A 7 -12.12 -29.51 -4.56
C SER A 7 -10.96 -29.18 -3.62
N VAL A 8 -9.87 -28.64 -4.16
CA VAL A 8 -8.68 -28.24 -3.40
C VAL A 8 -8.95 -27.13 -2.38
N ASP A 9 -10.11 -26.49 -2.51
CA ASP A 9 -10.57 -25.37 -1.69
C ASP A 9 -11.65 -25.75 -0.66
N LEU A 10 -11.85 -27.05 -0.40
CA LEU A 10 -12.74 -27.48 0.68
C LEU A 10 -12.32 -26.87 2.02
N THR A 11 -13.28 -26.40 2.79
CA THR A 11 -13.00 -25.74 4.05
C THR A 11 -13.42 -26.54 5.26
N ASN A 12 -12.67 -26.45 6.35
CA ASN A 12 -13.11 -26.93 7.67
C ASN A 12 -14.16 -25.99 8.31
N TYR A 13 -14.58 -26.28 9.55
CA TYR A 13 -15.54 -25.44 10.30
C TYR A 13 -15.05 -24.02 10.64
N LEU A 14 -13.74 -23.77 10.48
CA LEU A 14 -13.12 -22.43 10.58
C LEU A 14 -13.00 -21.75 9.21
N ARG A 15 -13.64 -22.28 8.17
CA ARG A 15 -13.52 -21.83 6.78
C ARG A 15 -12.07 -21.85 6.25
N GLN A 16 -11.21 -22.71 6.83
CA GLN A 16 -9.82 -22.83 6.39
C GLN A 16 -9.70 -23.86 5.28
N THR A 17 -9.08 -23.48 4.17
CA THR A 17 -8.71 -24.38 3.07
C THR A 17 -7.44 -25.15 3.44
N PRO A 18 -7.11 -26.24 2.72
CA PRO A 18 -5.79 -26.86 2.79
C PRO A 18 -4.65 -25.86 2.64
N LEU A 19 -4.80 -24.86 1.76
CA LEU A 19 -3.80 -23.81 1.57
C LEU A 19 -3.65 -22.95 2.83
N HIS A 20 -4.74 -22.55 3.49
CA HIS A 20 -4.66 -21.83 4.76
C HIS A 20 -3.87 -22.61 5.81
N LEU A 21 -4.15 -23.92 5.94
CA LEU A 21 -3.45 -24.79 6.89
C LEU A 21 -1.96 -24.91 6.55
N ALA A 22 -1.62 -25.16 5.29
CA ALA A 22 -0.23 -25.27 4.83
C ALA A 22 0.57 -23.98 5.08
N VAL A 23 -0.05 -22.82 4.81
CA VAL A 23 0.55 -21.50 5.07
C VAL A 23 0.81 -21.29 6.56
N MET A 24 -0.17 -21.56 7.42
CA MET A 24 -0.01 -21.41 8.87
C MET A 24 1.05 -22.32 9.47
N LEU A 25 1.22 -23.53 8.90
CA LEU A 25 2.25 -24.48 9.31
C LEU A 25 3.64 -24.16 8.74
N GLY A 26 3.74 -23.20 7.80
CA GLY A 26 5.01 -22.86 7.17
C GLY A 26 5.56 -23.92 6.21
N ASN A 27 4.72 -24.85 5.74
CA ASN A 27 5.13 -25.96 4.88
C ASN A 27 5.24 -25.50 3.42
N VAL A 28 6.47 -25.18 3.00
CA VAL A 28 6.77 -24.62 1.66
C VAL A 28 6.36 -25.59 0.55
N GLU A 29 6.70 -26.86 0.68
CA GLU A 29 6.43 -27.89 -0.33
C GLU A 29 4.93 -28.08 -0.54
N MET A 30 4.16 -28.11 0.56
CA MET A 30 2.71 -28.26 0.50
C MET A 30 2.04 -27.02 -0.08
N VAL A 31 2.51 -25.82 0.26
CA VAL A 31 2.01 -24.57 -0.36
C VAL A 31 2.25 -24.60 -1.86
N GLN A 32 3.46 -24.95 -2.32
CA GLN A 32 3.75 -25.05 -3.75
C GLN A 32 2.86 -26.08 -4.46
N LEU A 33 2.66 -27.25 -3.85
CA LEU A 33 1.82 -28.31 -4.40
C LEU A 33 0.37 -27.84 -4.54
N LEU A 34 -0.20 -27.25 -3.49
CA LEU A 34 -1.58 -26.78 -3.46
C LEU A 34 -1.83 -25.67 -4.48
N LEU A 35 -0.90 -24.70 -4.62
CA LEU A 35 -0.98 -23.67 -5.64
C LEU A 35 -0.91 -24.26 -7.05
N LYS A 36 -0.02 -25.23 -7.30
CA LYS A 36 0.05 -25.95 -8.59
C LYS A 36 -1.22 -26.73 -8.92
N CYS A 37 -1.92 -27.22 -7.89
CA CYS A 37 -3.22 -27.88 -8.04
C CYS A 37 -4.41 -26.91 -8.20
N GLY A 38 -4.16 -25.59 -8.25
CA GLY A 38 -5.19 -24.58 -8.47
C GLY A 38 -5.94 -24.13 -7.22
N SER A 39 -5.33 -24.26 -6.03
CA SER A 39 -5.95 -23.74 -4.80
C SER A 39 -6.08 -22.22 -4.86
N SER A 40 -7.23 -21.68 -4.45
CA SER A 40 -7.47 -20.25 -4.45
C SER A 40 -6.77 -19.56 -3.27
N VAL A 41 -5.90 -18.59 -3.58
CA VAL A 41 -5.30 -17.70 -2.56
C VAL A 41 -6.28 -16.65 -2.02
N THR A 42 -7.39 -16.41 -2.73
CA THR A 42 -8.32 -15.31 -2.44
C THR A 42 -9.36 -15.62 -1.37
N LEU A 43 -9.52 -16.90 -1.03
CA LEU A 43 -10.46 -17.34 -0.02
C LEU A 43 -10.08 -16.80 1.36
N ARG A 44 -11.10 -16.66 2.22
CA ARG A 44 -10.95 -16.14 3.57
C ARG A 44 -11.41 -17.15 4.61
N ASP A 45 -10.69 -17.22 5.71
CA ASP A 45 -11.10 -17.99 6.88
C ASP A 45 -12.28 -17.34 7.62
N ARG A 46 -12.71 -17.94 8.73
CA ARG A 46 -13.83 -17.46 9.56
C ARG A 46 -13.57 -16.08 10.18
N ASN A 47 -12.31 -15.69 10.32
CA ASN A 47 -11.91 -14.40 10.88
C ASN A 47 -11.63 -13.36 9.77
N GLY A 48 -11.92 -13.71 8.51
CA GLY A 48 -11.67 -12.84 7.37
C GLY A 48 -10.20 -12.79 6.94
N ASN A 49 -9.32 -13.61 7.52
CA ASN A 49 -7.92 -13.67 7.11
C ASN A 49 -7.83 -14.23 5.69
N SER A 50 -7.15 -13.50 4.81
CA SER A 50 -6.68 -14.06 3.54
C SER A 50 -5.38 -14.85 3.71
N ALA A 51 -4.95 -15.55 2.67
CA ALA A 51 -3.67 -16.27 2.69
C ALA A 51 -2.47 -15.36 3.06
N VAL A 52 -2.48 -14.09 2.63
CA VAL A 52 -1.42 -13.11 2.99
C VAL A 52 -1.47 -12.75 4.48
N HIS A 53 -2.67 -12.58 5.06
CA HIS A 53 -2.80 -12.35 6.50
C HIS A 53 -2.19 -13.52 7.28
N LEU A 54 -2.56 -14.76 6.91
CA LEU A 54 -2.07 -15.95 7.59
C LEU A 54 -0.55 -16.07 7.48
N ALA A 55 0.02 -15.88 6.28
CA ALA A 55 1.47 -15.96 6.07
C ALA A 55 2.26 -14.97 6.94
N VAL A 56 1.75 -13.75 7.12
CA VAL A 56 2.37 -12.75 8.00
C VAL A 56 2.09 -13.07 9.48
N LYS A 57 0.87 -13.50 9.82
CA LYS A 57 0.43 -13.78 11.20
C LYS A 57 1.07 -15.03 11.80
N SER A 58 1.39 -16.05 11.01
CA SER A 58 2.05 -17.25 11.51
C SER A 58 3.53 -17.03 11.80
N SER A 59 4.13 -15.91 11.37
CA SER A 59 5.58 -15.63 11.52
C SER A 59 6.45 -16.73 10.89
N THR A 60 5.88 -17.52 9.98
CA THR A 60 6.52 -18.65 9.35
C THR A 60 7.37 -18.22 8.15
N ASN A 61 8.24 -19.15 7.74
CA ASN A 61 9.17 -19.10 6.63
C ASN A 61 8.87 -18.01 5.56
N LYS A 62 9.84 -17.12 5.33
CA LYS A 62 9.80 -16.09 4.28
C LYS A 62 9.43 -16.67 2.90
N ASP A 63 9.82 -17.91 2.61
CA ASP A 63 9.53 -18.58 1.35
C ASP A 63 8.03 -18.82 1.17
N VAL A 64 7.30 -19.14 2.23
CA VAL A 64 5.82 -19.25 2.17
C VAL A 64 5.21 -17.89 1.83
N LEU A 65 5.67 -16.82 2.47
CA LEU A 65 5.19 -15.48 2.14
C LEU A 65 5.48 -15.14 0.67
N ASN A 66 6.70 -15.40 0.18
CA ASN A 66 7.08 -15.15 -1.21
C ASN A 66 6.24 -15.96 -2.19
N LEU A 67 5.92 -17.23 -1.88
CA LEU A 67 5.07 -18.07 -2.72
C LEU A 67 3.65 -17.50 -2.82
N ILE A 68 3.07 -17.08 -1.70
CA ILE A 68 1.75 -16.44 -1.72
C ILE A 68 1.80 -15.11 -2.46
N LEU A 69 2.79 -14.25 -2.19
CA LEU A 69 2.90 -12.93 -2.82
C LEU A 69 3.21 -12.98 -4.33
N SER A 70 3.85 -14.05 -4.81
CA SER A 70 4.12 -14.25 -6.24
C SER A 70 2.92 -14.81 -7.02
N HIS A 71 1.87 -15.26 -6.34
CA HIS A 71 0.66 -15.76 -7.00
C HIS A 71 -0.11 -14.61 -7.71
N PRO A 72 -0.57 -14.77 -8.96
CA PRO A 72 -1.22 -13.70 -9.73
C PRO A 72 -2.42 -13.06 -9.04
N ASP A 73 -3.27 -13.88 -8.42
CA ASP A 73 -4.50 -13.44 -7.77
C ASP A 73 -4.28 -12.72 -6.43
N THR A 74 -3.04 -12.70 -5.91
CA THR A 74 -2.75 -12.09 -4.61
C THR A 74 -3.00 -10.59 -4.60
N LYS A 75 -2.90 -9.91 -5.75
CA LYS A 75 -3.25 -8.49 -5.87
C LYS A 75 -4.67 -8.18 -5.40
N ALA A 76 -5.62 -9.11 -5.57
CA ALA A 76 -7.01 -8.92 -5.15
C ALA A 76 -7.19 -8.89 -3.62
N ILE A 77 -6.24 -9.43 -2.85
CA ILE A 77 -6.35 -9.55 -1.38
C ILE A 77 -5.26 -8.79 -0.62
N LEU A 78 -4.29 -8.20 -1.32
CA LEU A 78 -3.07 -7.63 -0.74
C LEU A 78 -3.35 -6.54 0.30
N ASN A 79 -4.35 -5.70 0.05
CA ASN A 79 -4.71 -4.56 0.91
C ASN A 79 -5.99 -4.80 1.73
N SER A 80 -6.55 -6.01 1.64
CA SER A 80 -7.80 -6.30 2.30
C SER A 80 -7.67 -6.30 3.82
N LEU A 81 -8.79 -6.04 4.50
CA LEU A 81 -8.88 -6.10 5.95
C LEU A 81 -9.51 -7.43 6.37
N ASP A 82 -9.05 -7.97 7.50
CA ASP A 82 -9.74 -9.06 8.20
C ASP A 82 -10.92 -8.52 9.03
N HIS A 83 -11.61 -9.39 9.77
CA HIS A 83 -12.77 -8.99 10.59
C HIS A 83 -12.38 -8.10 11.79
N GLU A 84 -11.10 -8.07 12.16
CA GLU A 84 -10.58 -7.14 13.17
C GLU A 84 -10.26 -5.76 12.56
N GLY A 85 -10.44 -5.59 11.25
CA GLY A 85 -10.17 -4.36 10.55
C GLY A 85 -8.70 -4.14 10.25
N TYR A 86 -7.86 -5.17 10.27
CA TYR A 86 -6.43 -5.05 10.00
C TYR A 86 -6.04 -5.67 8.67
N SER A 87 -5.11 -5.03 7.97
CA SER A 87 -4.45 -5.62 6.79
C SER A 87 -3.24 -6.45 7.19
N ALA A 88 -2.71 -7.25 6.24
CA ALA A 88 -1.46 -7.96 6.44
C ALA A 88 -0.28 -7.03 6.79
N LEU A 89 -0.27 -5.80 6.26
CA LEU A 89 0.78 -4.81 6.58
C LEU A 89 0.69 -4.33 8.04
N HIS A 90 -0.51 -4.16 8.58
CA HIS A 90 -0.69 -3.87 10.02
C HIS A 90 -0.09 -4.99 10.88
N TYR A 91 -0.38 -6.24 10.54
CA TYR A 91 0.20 -7.39 11.25
C TYR A 91 1.72 -7.48 11.13
N ALA A 92 2.30 -7.12 9.98
CA ALA A 92 3.75 -7.05 9.81
C ALA A 92 4.38 -6.02 10.77
N VAL A 93 3.75 -4.86 10.94
CA VAL A 93 4.18 -3.83 11.90
C VAL A 93 4.03 -4.31 13.35
N PHE A 94 2.88 -4.87 13.72
CA PHE A 94 2.64 -5.38 15.08
C PHE A 94 3.64 -6.46 15.50
N LYS A 95 4.07 -7.29 14.54
CA LYS A 95 5.07 -8.34 14.76
C LYS A 95 6.51 -7.86 14.61
N ASN A 96 6.73 -6.58 14.34
CA ASN A 96 8.04 -6.02 14.00
C ASN A 96 8.76 -6.79 12.87
N ASN A 97 8.01 -7.33 11.91
CA ASN A 97 8.53 -8.15 10.83
C ASN A 97 8.91 -7.28 9.62
N LYS A 98 10.12 -6.70 9.69
CA LYS A 98 10.68 -5.84 8.64
C LYS A 98 10.72 -6.52 7.27
N THR A 99 11.05 -7.82 7.24
CA THR A 99 11.08 -8.62 6.01
C THR A 99 9.70 -8.68 5.35
N ALA A 100 8.64 -8.90 6.13
CA ALA A 100 7.28 -8.91 5.59
C ALA A 100 6.85 -7.55 5.06
N VAL A 101 7.20 -6.45 5.74
CA VAL A 101 6.96 -5.08 5.24
C VAL A 101 7.63 -4.88 3.88
N TRP A 102 8.90 -5.27 3.75
CA TRP A 102 9.66 -5.15 2.50
C TRP A 102 9.04 -6.00 1.38
N CYS A 103 8.72 -7.27 1.66
CA CYS A 103 8.07 -8.15 0.69
C CYS A 103 6.72 -7.59 0.22
N LEU A 104 5.87 -7.12 1.14
CA LEU A 104 4.58 -6.50 0.81
C LEU A 104 4.75 -5.25 -0.07
N HIS A 105 5.71 -4.38 0.28
CA HIS A 105 6.04 -3.20 -0.51
C HIS A 105 6.46 -3.56 -1.95
N THR A 106 7.33 -4.55 -2.13
CA THR A 106 7.82 -4.94 -3.46
C THR A 106 6.75 -5.44 -4.42
N VAL A 107 5.67 -6.02 -3.90
CA VAL A 107 4.55 -6.48 -4.72
C VAL A 107 3.42 -5.46 -4.84
N GLY A 108 3.65 -4.22 -4.40
CA GLY A 108 2.73 -3.09 -4.56
C GLY A 108 1.63 -3.02 -3.52
N ALA A 109 1.87 -3.51 -2.30
CA ALA A 109 0.94 -3.29 -1.20
C ALA A 109 0.84 -1.78 -0.91
N GLN A 110 -0.35 -1.31 -0.56
CA GLN A 110 -0.55 0.07 -0.16
C GLN A 110 0.02 0.30 1.24
N MET A 111 0.94 1.25 1.37
CA MET A 111 1.57 1.55 2.67
C MET A 111 0.67 2.36 3.62
N ASN A 112 -0.38 2.99 3.06
CA ASN A 112 -1.26 3.93 3.77
C ASN A 112 -2.65 3.35 4.07
N VAL A 113 -2.81 2.02 4.03
CA VAL A 113 -4.08 1.37 4.42
C VAL A 113 -4.39 1.73 5.87
N ILE A 114 -5.61 2.13 6.18
CA ILE A 114 -6.03 2.45 7.55
C ILE A 114 -6.73 1.24 8.19
N ASP A 115 -6.54 1.04 9.49
CA ASP A 115 -7.28 0.03 10.23
C ASP A 115 -8.74 0.44 10.48
N GLY A 116 -9.61 -0.55 10.64
CA GLY A 116 -11.05 -0.32 10.83
C GLY A 116 -11.44 0.25 12.19
N LYS A 117 -10.60 0.13 13.23
CA LYS A 117 -10.95 0.49 14.62
C LYS A 117 -10.64 1.95 14.93
N SER A 118 -9.47 2.41 14.55
CA SER A 118 -8.94 3.73 14.90
C SER A 118 -8.57 4.58 13.70
N GLY A 119 -8.68 4.04 12.48
CA GLY A 119 -8.31 4.75 11.27
C GLY A 119 -6.81 4.97 11.15
N ARG A 120 -5.99 4.20 11.88
CA ARG A 120 -4.54 4.40 11.89
C ARG A 120 -3.89 3.64 10.75
N SER A 121 -2.92 4.27 10.10
CA SER A 121 -2.05 3.60 9.15
C SER A 121 -0.99 2.74 9.86
N PRO A 122 -0.32 1.81 9.16
CA PRO A 122 0.84 1.09 9.68
C PRO A 122 1.91 2.01 10.27
N LEU A 123 2.14 3.18 9.66
CA LEU A 123 3.09 4.18 10.16
C LEU A 123 2.67 4.71 11.54
N LEU A 124 1.39 5.08 11.72
CA LEU A 124 0.90 5.56 13.01
C LEU A 124 1.01 4.49 14.10
N HIS A 125 0.76 3.22 13.77
CA HIS A 125 0.98 2.11 14.70
C HIS A 125 2.46 1.95 15.07
N ALA A 126 3.39 2.08 14.12
CA ALA A 126 4.83 2.03 14.41
C ALA A 126 5.28 3.17 15.34
N ILE A 127 4.73 4.37 15.16
CA ILE A 127 5.00 5.54 16.01
C ILE A 127 4.48 5.34 17.43
N LEU A 128 3.25 4.86 17.58
CA LEU A 128 2.65 4.57 18.89
C LEU A 128 3.42 3.48 19.65
N ASN A 129 3.96 2.51 18.91
CA ASN A 129 4.83 1.47 19.45
C ASN A 129 6.27 1.96 19.71
N ARG A 130 6.58 3.24 19.41
CA ARG A 130 7.90 3.86 19.58
C ARG A 130 9.02 3.09 18.85
N ASN A 131 8.69 2.47 17.72
CA ASN A 131 9.60 1.62 16.96
C ASN A 131 10.25 2.43 15.83
N GLU A 132 11.40 3.02 16.13
CA GLU A 132 12.10 3.95 15.25
C GLU A 132 12.53 3.28 13.94
N GLU A 133 13.03 2.04 14.00
CA GLU A 133 13.47 1.34 12.79
C GLU A 133 12.30 0.97 11.89
N MET A 134 11.15 0.59 12.45
CA MET A 134 9.95 0.33 11.66
C MET A 134 9.39 1.61 11.05
N VAL A 135 9.45 2.74 11.77
CA VAL A 135 9.09 4.06 11.22
C VAL A 135 9.98 4.39 10.02
N SER A 136 11.31 4.30 10.15
CA SER A 136 12.23 4.54 9.04
C SER A 136 11.93 3.64 7.85
N LEU A 137 11.74 2.34 8.08
CA LEU A 137 11.42 1.38 7.02
C LEU A 137 10.11 1.73 6.30
N LEU A 138 9.04 2.05 7.03
CA LEU A 138 7.76 2.40 6.40
C LEU A 138 7.87 3.69 5.59
N LEU A 139 8.61 4.68 6.07
CA LEU A 139 8.89 5.91 5.34
C LEU A 139 9.74 5.63 4.08
N GLU A 140 10.75 4.77 4.16
CA GLU A 140 11.51 4.30 2.98
C GLU A 140 10.63 3.58 1.96
N CYS A 141 9.66 2.79 2.42
CA CYS A 141 8.66 2.13 1.56
C CYS A 141 7.56 3.08 1.04
N GLY A 142 7.62 4.38 1.35
CA GLY A 142 6.69 5.39 0.82
C GLY A 142 5.40 5.57 1.62
N ALA A 143 5.37 5.19 2.91
CA ALA A 143 4.28 5.57 3.79
C ALA A 143 4.22 7.11 3.95
N SER A 144 3.01 7.67 3.89
CA SER A 144 2.78 9.10 4.09
C SER A 144 2.61 9.41 5.58
N ALA A 145 3.27 10.48 6.03
CA ALA A 145 3.13 11.03 7.39
C ALA A 145 1.85 11.87 7.56
N ASP A 146 1.16 12.18 6.47
CA ASP A 146 -0.02 13.07 6.44
C ASP A 146 -1.31 12.32 6.77
N VAL A 147 -1.28 10.98 6.77
CA VAL A 147 -2.44 10.17 7.16
C VAL A 147 -2.74 10.39 8.64
N SER A 148 -3.94 10.86 8.93
CA SER A 148 -4.44 11.05 10.29
C SER A 148 -5.33 9.90 10.75
N ASP A 149 -5.32 9.60 12.04
CA ASP A 149 -6.29 8.70 12.66
C ASP A 149 -7.70 9.31 12.74
N TYR A 150 -8.71 8.56 13.19
CA TYR A 150 -10.09 9.09 13.33
C TYR A 150 -10.23 10.23 14.35
N SER A 151 -9.23 10.45 15.20
CA SER A 151 -9.17 11.61 16.10
C SER A 151 -8.50 12.83 15.45
N GLY A 152 -8.15 12.74 14.15
CA GLY A 152 -7.46 13.79 13.41
C GLY A 152 -5.95 13.84 13.66
N ARG A 153 -5.36 12.87 14.38
CA ARG A 153 -3.95 12.93 14.75
C ARG A 153 -3.05 12.39 13.66
N THR A 154 -2.13 13.24 13.18
CA THR A 154 -1.09 12.88 12.20
C THR A 154 0.10 12.15 12.84
N ALA A 155 1.01 11.65 12.00
CA ALA A 155 2.26 11.03 12.46
C ALA A 155 3.08 11.97 13.37
N PHE A 156 3.15 13.24 12.99
CA PHE A 156 3.92 14.25 13.73
C PHE A 156 3.30 14.51 15.12
N GLU A 157 1.99 14.67 15.20
CA GLU A 157 1.29 14.89 16.47
C GLU A 157 1.44 13.71 17.43
N LEU A 158 1.37 12.47 16.91
CA LEU A 158 1.58 11.28 17.74
C LEU A 158 3.03 11.18 18.25
N ALA A 159 4.02 11.53 17.42
CA ALA A 159 5.43 11.52 17.81
C ALA A 159 5.74 12.56 18.91
N LEU A 160 5.12 13.75 18.84
CA LEU A 160 5.24 14.78 19.88
C LEU A 160 4.68 14.31 21.22
N HIS A 161 3.46 13.74 21.23
CA HIS A 161 2.85 13.23 22.47
C HIS A 161 3.60 12.02 23.04
N ALA A 162 4.22 11.21 22.18
CA ALA A 162 5.05 10.10 22.60
C ALA A 162 6.41 10.57 23.16
N SER A 163 6.82 11.84 23.01
CA SER A 163 8.17 12.32 23.40
C SER A 163 9.32 11.57 22.72
N THR A 164 9.11 11.06 21.49
CA THR A 164 10.10 10.32 20.72
C THR A 164 10.90 11.25 19.81
N LYS A 165 11.90 11.93 20.40
CA LYS A 165 12.73 12.93 19.69
C LYS A 165 13.32 12.41 18.37
N THR A 166 13.71 11.15 18.30
CA THR A 166 14.25 10.55 17.06
C THR A 166 13.20 10.46 15.97
N ILE A 167 11.99 9.99 16.31
CA ILE A 167 10.87 9.88 15.36
C ILE A 167 10.47 11.26 14.84
N VAL A 168 10.40 12.27 15.70
CA VAL A 168 10.13 13.66 15.29
C VAL A 168 11.15 14.11 14.24
N ARG A 169 12.45 13.87 14.47
CA ARG A 169 13.50 14.20 13.50
C ARG A 169 13.39 13.42 12.19
N LEU A 170 13.01 12.13 12.25
CA LEU A 170 12.77 11.31 11.05
C LEU A 170 11.65 11.89 10.18
N LEU A 171 10.58 12.40 10.81
CA LEU A 171 9.45 13.01 10.12
C LEU A 171 9.80 14.40 9.57
N GLU A 172 10.48 15.24 10.36
CA GLU A 172 10.97 16.56 9.93
C GLU A 172 11.86 16.47 8.70
N GLY A 173 12.83 15.56 8.70
CA GLY A 173 13.76 15.38 7.58
C GLY A 173 13.08 15.05 6.24
N ARG A 174 11.84 14.52 6.28
CA ARG A 174 11.04 14.20 5.09
C ARG A 174 10.10 15.35 4.68
N LEU A 175 9.57 16.12 5.64
CA LEU A 175 8.75 17.32 5.36
C LEU A 175 9.54 18.39 4.60
N PHE A 176 10.80 18.64 4.98
CA PHE A 176 11.63 19.61 4.27
C PHE A 176 12.07 19.11 2.87
N ALA A 177 12.10 17.80 2.64
CA ALA A 177 12.42 17.24 1.33
C ALA A 177 11.28 17.42 0.31
N SER A 178 10.01 17.34 0.74
CA SER A 178 8.85 17.59 -0.12
C SER A 178 8.71 19.07 -0.52
N ASP A 179 9.02 20.01 0.39
CA ASP A 179 8.92 21.44 0.11
C ASP A 179 9.99 21.92 -0.90
N LEU A 180 11.19 21.33 -0.88
CA LEU A 180 12.22 21.59 -1.89
C LEU A 180 11.92 20.92 -3.25
N ALA A 181 11.14 19.85 -3.29
CA ALA A 181 10.72 19.22 -4.54
C ALA A 181 9.61 20.01 -5.25
N GLY A 182 8.68 20.62 -4.49
CA GLY A 182 7.63 21.49 -5.03
C GLY A 182 8.15 22.76 -5.69
N THR A 183 9.19 23.37 -5.11
CA THR A 183 9.79 24.61 -5.64
C THR A 183 10.51 24.43 -6.99
N ARG A 184 11.03 23.23 -7.30
CA ARG A 184 11.69 22.94 -8.58
C ARG A 184 10.72 22.74 -9.76
N ALA A 185 9.47 22.36 -9.50
CA ALA A 185 8.48 22.18 -10.55
C ALA A 185 8.00 23.53 -11.13
N ASP A 186 7.92 24.56 -10.29
CA ASP A 186 7.34 25.86 -10.67
C ASP A 186 8.27 26.72 -11.54
N ASP A 187 9.60 26.58 -11.40
CA ASP A 187 10.58 27.34 -12.20
C ASP A 187 10.66 26.87 -13.66
N SER A 188 10.31 25.61 -13.94
CA SER A 188 10.29 25.08 -15.32
C SER A 188 9.09 25.59 -16.14
N SER A 189 8.03 26.08 -15.49
CA SER A 189 6.81 26.58 -16.15
C SER A 189 6.91 28.04 -16.63
N LYS A 190 7.87 28.83 -16.11
CA LYS A 190 8.05 30.24 -16.47
C LYS A 190 9.02 30.47 -17.64
N ALA A 191 9.79 29.47 -18.06
CA ALA A 191 10.74 29.60 -19.17
C ALA A 191 10.11 29.50 -20.58
N SER A 192 8.89 28.98 -20.73
CA SER A 192 8.26 28.75 -22.05
C SER A 192 7.33 29.86 -22.57
N LYS A 193 7.16 30.99 -21.87
CA LYS A 193 6.25 32.09 -22.30
C LYS A 193 6.92 33.35 -22.84
N LYS A 194 8.22 33.31 -23.17
CA LYS A 194 8.97 34.49 -23.64
C LYS A 194 9.45 34.44 -25.09
N THR A 195 8.72 33.78 -25.99
CA THR A 195 8.96 33.88 -27.45
C THR A 195 7.67 33.67 -28.24
N THR A 196 6.83 34.70 -28.38
CA THR A 196 5.92 34.88 -29.54
C THR A 196 5.10 36.16 -29.38
N GLY A 197 5.08 37.00 -30.43
CA GLY A 197 4.05 38.03 -30.59
C GLY A 197 4.50 39.49 -30.66
N ARG A 198 5.51 39.84 -31.47
CA ARG A 198 5.74 41.23 -31.89
C ARG A 198 4.75 41.63 -32.99
N SER A 199 3.70 42.32 -32.57
CA SER A 199 2.96 43.42 -33.21
C SER A 199 3.17 43.67 -34.72
N LYS A 200 2.08 43.53 -35.51
CA LYS A 200 1.85 44.27 -36.77
C LYS A 200 0.44 44.90 -36.74
N ARG A 201 0.39 46.23 -36.64
CA ARG A 201 -0.66 47.17 -37.12
C ARG A 201 -0.01 47.93 -38.29
N SER A 202 -0.65 48.46 -39.33
CA SER A 202 -2.04 48.58 -39.80
C SER A 202 -2.00 49.21 -41.21
N SER A 203 -3.01 48.99 -42.06
CA SER A 203 -3.72 50.01 -42.87
C SER A 203 -4.72 49.28 -43.78
N LYS A 204 -6.04 49.45 -43.57
CA LYS A 204 -6.97 50.38 -44.27
C LYS A 204 -6.90 50.17 -45.81
N SER A 205 -7.99 49.94 -46.56
CA SER A 205 -9.31 50.57 -46.47
C SER A 205 -10.38 49.95 -47.41
N LYS A 206 -11.66 50.12 -47.02
CA LYS A 206 -12.87 50.46 -47.83
C LYS A 206 -13.46 49.36 -48.74
N LYS A 207 -14.70 48.93 -48.41
CA LYS A 207 -16.01 49.27 -49.05
C LYS A 207 -16.27 48.39 -50.29
N ASN A 208 -17.46 47.92 -50.65
CA ASN A 208 -18.86 47.97 -50.21
C ASN A 208 -19.58 46.93 -51.10
N GLU A 209 -20.79 46.47 -50.69
CA GLU A 209 -21.87 45.98 -51.59
C GLU A 209 -21.57 44.65 -52.34
N ASP A 210 -22.50 43.74 -52.64
CA ASP A 210 -23.94 43.63 -52.43
C ASP A 210 -24.35 42.17 -52.71
N LEU A 211 -25.36 41.70 -51.96
CA LEU A 211 -26.54 40.91 -52.38
C LEU A 211 -26.47 39.67 -53.32
N ARG A 212 -27.34 38.70 -52.94
CA ARG A 212 -27.98 37.57 -53.69
C ARG A 212 -27.30 36.20 -53.59
N THR A 213 -27.82 35.28 -52.77
CA THR A 213 -28.88 34.28 -53.08
C THR A 213 -28.58 33.39 -54.27
N ASN A 214 -27.97 32.23 -54.04
CA ASN A 214 -28.56 30.87 -54.12
C ASN A 214 -27.45 29.82 -53.98
#